data_AF-A0A7S1D7C6-F1
#
_entry.id   AF-A0A7S1D7C6-F1
#
_cell.length_a   1.000
_cell.length_b   1.000
_cell.length_c   1.000
_cell.angle_alpha   90.00
_cell.angle_beta   90.00
_cell.angle_gamma   90.00
#
_symmetry.space_group_name_H-M   'P 1'
#
loop_
_entity.id
_entity.type
_entity.pdbx_description
1 polymer ?
#
loop_
_entity_poly.entity_id
_entity_poly.type
_entity_poly.pdbx_seq_one_letter_code
_entity_poly.pdbx_strand_id
1 'polypeptide(L)'
;RGRKQGDFPVRIAGNPGDKDMFLVGSFGCFLAVNMGRGKLPTSCRIYPEKHVRGRKRRFSASSSSSPSKTEDPNNGSCTICLRYNSMLYLDFLSKTEMLVVEQPWLNVAANFPGALERRVYGH
;
A
#
# COMPACT_ATOMS: atom_id res chain seq x y z
N ARG A 1 0.97 -5.99 27.23
CA ARG A 1 0.63 -6.79 26.02
C ARG A 1 1.19 -6.09 24.79
N GLY A 2 2.37 -6.49 24.32
CA GLY A 2 2.95 -5.96 23.08
C GLY A 2 2.06 -6.32 21.90
N ARG A 3 1.65 -5.34 21.09
CA ARG A 3 0.97 -5.61 19.82
C ARG A 3 1.96 -6.37 18.97
N LYS A 4 1.69 -7.66 18.67
CA LYS A 4 2.43 -8.40 17.64
C LYS A 4 2.35 -7.56 16.38
N GLN A 5 3.49 -7.03 15.95
CA GLN A 5 3.62 -6.33 14.68
C GLN A 5 3.25 -7.40 13.64
N GLY A 6 2.06 -7.28 13.05
CA GLY A 6 1.58 -8.31 12.14
C GLY A 6 2.55 -8.40 10.97
N ASP A 7 3.13 -9.57 10.75
CA ASP A 7 3.83 -9.86 9.51
C ASP A 7 2.78 -9.82 8.40
N PHE A 8 2.81 -8.77 7.60
CA PHE A 8 1.96 -8.65 6.45
C PHE A 8 2.77 -9.13 5.23
N PRO A 9 2.18 -9.97 4.36
CA PRO A 9 2.87 -10.42 3.16
C PRO A 9 3.32 -9.20 2.35
N VAL A 10 4.61 -9.15 2.07
CA VAL A 10 5.22 -8.18 1.17
C VAL A 10 5.10 -8.71 -0.24
N ARG A 11 4.77 -7.83 -1.19
CA ARG A 11 4.61 -8.16 -2.61
C ARG A 11 5.60 -7.34 -3.41
N ILE A 12 6.20 -7.92 -4.42
CA ILE A 12 7.09 -7.23 -5.34
C ILE A 12 6.65 -7.57 -6.76
N ALA A 13 6.48 -6.56 -7.61
CA ALA A 13 6.08 -6.74 -9.01
C ALA A 13 6.92 -5.84 -9.92
N GLY A 14 7.51 -6.41 -10.98
CA GLY A 14 8.29 -5.66 -11.97
C GLY A 14 7.40 -5.13 -13.09
N ASN A 15 7.62 -3.89 -13.53
CA ASN A 15 6.86 -3.32 -14.63
C ASN A 15 7.33 -3.94 -15.97
N PRO A 16 6.45 -4.60 -16.75
CA PRO A 16 6.84 -5.18 -18.04
C PRO A 16 7.14 -4.12 -19.10
N GLY A 17 6.68 -2.88 -18.92
CA GLY A 17 6.96 -1.75 -19.80
C GLY A 17 8.24 -0.99 -19.49
N ASP A 18 8.74 -1.06 -18.26
CA ASP A 18 9.92 -0.35 -17.78
C ASP A 18 10.71 -1.25 -16.82
N LYS A 19 11.87 -1.74 -17.29
CA LYS A 19 12.71 -2.68 -16.54
C LYS A 19 13.26 -2.07 -15.25
N ASP A 20 13.34 -0.75 -15.17
CA ASP A 20 13.87 -0.05 -14.02
C ASP A 20 12.78 0.30 -13.00
N MET A 21 11.52 0.03 -13.32
CA MET A 21 10.39 0.31 -12.45
C MET A 21 9.83 -0.97 -11.83
N PHE A 22 9.62 -0.92 -10.52
CA PHE A 22 8.94 -2.00 -9.78
C PHE A 22 8.06 -1.46 -8.67
N LEU A 23 7.13 -2.30 -8.23
CA LEU A 23 6.23 -2.02 -7.12
C LEU A 23 6.63 -2.86 -5.91
N VAL A 24 6.48 -2.29 -4.72
CA VAL A 24 6.60 -3.00 -3.44
C VAL A 24 5.33 -2.75 -2.64
N GLY A 25 4.49 -3.78 -2.52
CA GLY A 25 3.22 -3.74 -1.83
C GLY A 25 3.28 -4.30 -0.41
N SER A 26 2.50 -3.70 0.48
CA SER A 26 2.11 -4.26 1.77
C SER A 26 0.59 -4.13 1.94
N PHE A 27 0.04 -4.66 3.03
CA PHE A 27 -1.41 -4.82 3.25
C PHE A 27 -2.25 -3.54 3.13
N GLY A 28 -1.66 -2.33 3.20
CA GLY A 28 -2.41 -1.07 3.10
C GLY A 28 -1.76 0.02 2.27
N CYS A 29 -0.71 -0.31 1.51
CA CYS A 29 -0.03 0.64 0.65
C CYS A 29 0.88 -0.11 -0.32
N PHE A 30 1.22 0.53 -1.43
CA PHE A 30 2.36 0.10 -2.22
C PHE A 30 3.26 1.28 -2.57
N LEU A 31 4.53 0.96 -2.80
CA LEU A 31 5.58 1.85 -3.25
C LEU A 31 5.82 1.58 -4.73
N ALA A 32 5.89 2.62 -5.55
CA ALA A 32 6.42 2.55 -6.89
C ALA A 32 7.82 3.16 -6.89
N VAL A 33 8.82 2.39 -7.32
CA VAL A 33 10.23 2.78 -7.34
C VAL A 33 10.73 2.68 -8.78
N ASN A 34 11.40 3.73 -9.25
CA ASN A 34 12.14 3.75 -10.50
C ASN A 34 13.64 3.89 -10.22
N MET A 35 14.43 2.90 -10.64
CA MET A 35 15.89 2.84 -10.45
C MET A 35 16.71 3.37 -11.63
N GLY A 36 16.07 3.71 -12.75
CA GLY A 36 16.75 4.07 -14.01
C GLY A 36 17.51 5.39 -13.92
N ARG A 37 17.30 6.16 -12.85
CA ARG A 37 17.97 7.44 -12.60
C ARG A 37 19.33 7.32 -11.90
N GLY A 38 19.86 6.10 -11.72
CA GLY A 38 21.22 5.85 -11.23
C GLY A 38 21.48 6.19 -9.75
N LYS A 39 20.51 6.76 -9.03
CA LYS A 39 20.55 6.99 -7.58
C LYS A 39 19.30 6.44 -6.92
N LEU A 40 19.47 5.81 -5.76
CA LEU A 40 18.35 5.38 -4.94
C LEU A 40 17.54 6.61 -4.48
N PRO A 41 16.20 6.57 -4.55
CA PRO A 41 15.37 7.67 -4.08
C PRO A 41 15.57 7.90 -2.57
N THR A 42 15.88 9.13 -2.20
CA THR A 42 15.99 9.56 -0.79
C THR A 42 14.65 10.03 -0.22
N SER A 43 13.70 10.38 -1.08
CA SER A 43 12.35 10.81 -0.71
C SER A 43 11.31 10.22 -1.65
N CYS A 44 10.10 9.98 -1.14
CA CYS A 44 8.99 9.45 -1.91
C CYS A 44 7.77 10.36 -1.80
N ARG A 45 7.10 10.63 -2.93
CA ARG A 45 5.84 11.38 -2.96
C ARG A 45 4.72 10.50 -2.41
N ILE A 46 3.82 11.06 -1.60
CA ILE A 46 2.67 10.31 -1.08
C ILE A 46 1.43 10.63 -1.92
N TYR A 47 0.73 9.58 -2.36
CA TYR A 47 -0.52 9.65 -3.10
C TYR A 47 -1.63 8.85 -2.39
N PRO A 48 -2.86 9.39 -2.25
CA PRO A 48 -3.20 10.79 -2.47
C PRO A 48 -2.58 11.68 -1.39
N GLU A 49 -2.18 12.91 -1.74
CA GLU A 49 -1.43 13.83 -0.86
C GLU A 49 -2.13 14.13 0.48
N LYS A 50 -3.48 14.07 0.50
CA LYS A 50 -4.30 14.34 1.69
C LYS A 50 -4.62 13.09 2.53
N HIS A 51 -4.18 11.89 2.12
CA HIS A 51 -4.57 10.62 2.74
C HIS A 51 -4.00 10.43 4.17
N VAL A 52 -2.94 11.16 4.53
CA VAL A 52 -2.22 10.99 5.80
C VAL A 52 -3.00 11.50 7.02
N ARG A 53 -4.08 12.28 6.83
CA ARG A 53 -4.82 12.87 7.98
C ARG A 53 -5.73 11.89 8.74
N GLY A 54 -6.19 10.80 8.12
CA GLY A 54 -7.16 9.89 8.75
C GLY A 54 -6.61 8.53 9.20
N ARG A 55 -5.44 8.13 8.70
CA ARG A 55 -4.96 6.74 8.82
C ARG A 55 -3.52 6.66 9.31
N LYS A 56 -3.27 7.21 10.50
CA LYS A 56 -1.98 7.06 11.20
C LYS A 56 -1.81 5.63 11.72
N ARG A 57 -1.76 4.64 10.82
CA ARG A 57 -0.94 3.44 11.10
C ARG A 57 0.49 3.95 11.10
N ARG A 58 1.26 3.58 12.13
CA ARG A 58 2.63 4.03 12.36
C ARG A 58 3.57 3.50 11.27
N PHE A 59 3.42 4.00 10.05
CA PHE A 59 4.50 4.01 9.08
C PHE A 59 5.43 5.12 9.57
N SER A 60 6.56 4.76 10.13
CA SER A 60 7.69 5.66 10.32
C SER A 60 8.31 5.97 8.95
N ALA A 61 7.52 6.53 8.04
CA ALA A 61 8.04 7.31 6.95
C ALA A 61 8.29 8.69 7.56
N SER A 62 9.56 9.06 7.69
CA SER A 62 10.01 10.38 8.12
C SER A 62 9.34 11.46 7.25
N SER A 63 8.20 11.98 7.71
CA SER A 63 7.49 13.06 7.05
C SER A 63 8.19 14.38 7.38
N SER A 64 9.20 14.74 6.60
CA SER A 64 9.64 16.14 6.51
C SER A 64 8.51 16.92 5.83
N SER A 65 7.70 17.57 6.65
CA SER A 65 6.64 18.45 6.20
C SER A 65 7.23 19.82 5.87
N SER A 66 7.36 20.10 4.56
CA SER A 66 7.62 21.44 4.06
C SER A 66 6.58 21.77 2.98
N PRO A 67 5.78 22.83 3.12
CA PRO A 67 4.86 23.28 2.09
C PRO A 67 5.57 24.32 1.22
N SER A 68 6.12 23.96 0.07
CA SER A 68 6.52 24.97 -0.90
C SER A 68 6.71 24.38 -2.30
N LYS A 69 6.04 25.06 -3.23
CA LYS A 69 6.22 25.01 -4.69
C LYS A 69 7.70 25.02 -5.08
N THR A 70 8.18 23.90 -5.60
CA THR A 70 9.15 23.78 -6.70
C THR A 70 9.19 22.30 -7.04
N GLU A 71 8.60 21.92 -8.17
CA GLU A 71 8.79 20.58 -8.70
C GLU A 71 10.24 20.49 -9.19
N ASP A 72 11.12 19.99 -8.33
CA ASP A 72 12.42 19.52 -8.79
C ASP A 72 12.17 18.34 -9.74
N PRO A 73 12.54 18.44 -11.04
CA PRO A 73 12.31 17.37 -12.02
C PRO A 73 13.06 16.06 -11.67
N ASN A 74 13.95 16.13 -10.67
CA ASN A 74 14.78 15.03 -10.23
C ASN A 74 14.14 14.16 -9.13
N ASN A 75 13.03 14.59 -8.51
CA ASN A 75 12.50 13.98 -7.29
C ASN A 75 11.32 13.00 -7.48
N GLY A 76 11.04 12.61 -8.72
CA GLY A 76 9.89 11.77 -9.10
C GLY A 76 10.15 10.25 -9.14
N SER A 77 11.30 9.76 -8.66
CA SER A 77 11.68 8.34 -8.77
C SER A 77 10.97 7.41 -7.77
N CYS A 78 10.25 7.97 -6.80
CA CYS A 78 9.57 7.17 -5.79
C CYS A 78 8.19 7.74 -5.42
N THR A 79 7.15 6.91 -5.46
CA THR A 79 5.78 7.28 -5.07
C THR A 79 5.15 6.22 -4.18
N ILE A 80 4.60 6.62 -3.03
CA ILE A 80 3.84 5.78 -2.11
C ILE A 80 2.36 5.97 -2.40
N CYS A 81 1.65 4.90 -2.78
CA CYS A 81 0.20 4.88 -2.91
C CYS A 81 -0.45 4.29 -1.64
N LEU A 82 -1.24 5.12 -0.94
CA LEU A 82 -2.00 4.78 0.27
C LEU A 82 -3.50 4.54 -0.01
N ARG A 83 -3.93 4.61 -1.27
CA ARG A 83 -5.36 4.56 -1.65
C ARG A 83 -6.03 3.25 -1.27
N TYR A 84 -5.28 2.15 -1.32
CA TYR A 84 -5.81 0.80 -1.24
C TYR A 84 -5.79 0.25 0.18
N ASN A 85 -6.76 -0.59 0.53
CA ASN A 85 -6.86 -1.23 1.83
C ASN A 85 -6.97 -2.75 1.74
N SER A 86 -6.36 -3.45 2.70
CA SER A 86 -6.42 -4.90 2.82
C SER A 86 -6.01 -5.60 1.51
N MET A 87 -4.87 -5.19 0.96
CA MET A 87 -4.37 -5.66 -0.32
C MET A 87 -3.94 -7.14 -0.22
N LEU A 88 -4.50 -7.97 -1.10
CA LEU A 88 -4.22 -9.40 -1.23
C LEU A 88 -3.25 -9.70 -2.36
N TYR A 89 -3.32 -8.95 -3.45
CA TYR A 89 -2.49 -9.15 -4.64
C TYR A 89 -2.17 -7.81 -5.31
N LEU A 90 -0.99 -7.72 -5.91
CA LEU A 90 -0.49 -6.56 -6.65
C LEU A 90 0.40 -7.06 -7.78
N ASP A 91 0.08 -6.69 -9.02
CA ASP A 91 0.88 -7.06 -10.19
C ASP A 91 0.59 -6.15 -11.40
N PHE A 92 1.37 -6.27 -12.46
CA PHE A 92 1.12 -5.64 -13.74
C PHE A 92 0.41 -6.59 -14.69
N LEU A 93 -0.62 -6.08 -15.38
CA LEU A 93 -1.29 -6.81 -16.46
C LEU A 93 -0.66 -6.50 -17.81
N SER A 94 -0.25 -5.24 -17.97
CA SER A 94 0.32 -4.72 -19.21
C SER A 94 1.29 -3.58 -18.89
N LYS A 95 1.81 -2.91 -19.92
CA LYS A 95 2.75 -1.78 -19.76
C LYS A 95 2.12 -0.56 -19.07
N THR A 96 0.80 -0.45 -19.09
CA THR A 96 0.05 0.71 -18.59
C THR A 96 -0.98 0.36 -17.52
N GLU A 97 -1.23 -0.92 -17.29
CA GLU A 97 -2.29 -1.40 -16.40
C GLU A 97 -1.72 -2.27 -15.29
N MET A 98 -2.20 -2.01 -14.08
CA MET A 98 -1.88 -2.80 -12.88
C MET A 98 -3.15 -3.38 -12.27
N LEU A 99 -3.01 -4.53 -11.64
CA LEU A 99 -4.05 -5.21 -10.88
C LEU A 99 -3.79 -5.03 -9.39
N VAL A 100 -4.80 -4.54 -8.67
CA VAL A 100 -4.81 -4.52 -7.21
C VAL A 100 -6.04 -5.28 -6.73
N VAL A 101 -5.83 -6.36 -5.99
CA VAL A 101 -6.94 -7.14 -5.38
C VAL A 101 -7.02 -6.79 -3.91
N GLU A 102 -8.20 -6.34 -3.49
CA GLU A 102 -8.50 -5.99 -2.09
C GLU A 102 -9.43 -7.02 -1.44
N GLN A 103 -9.36 -7.14 -0.12
CA GLN A 103 -10.34 -7.86 0.68
C GLN A 103 -11.26 -6.87 1.42
N PRO A 104 -12.40 -6.46 0.83
CA PRO A 104 -13.31 -5.50 1.46
C PRO A 104 -14.08 -6.11 2.66
N TRP A 105 -14.22 -7.43 2.68
CA TRP A 105 -15.14 -8.16 3.57
C TRP A 105 -14.76 -8.15 5.05
N LEU A 106 -13.52 -7.77 5.43
CA LEU A 106 -13.14 -7.71 6.85
C LEU A 106 -13.99 -6.69 7.64
N ASN A 107 -14.36 -5.58 7.00
CA ASN A 107 -15.25 -4.59 7.62
C ASN A 107 -16.71 -5.08 7.66
N VAL A 108 -17.13 -5.85 6.65
CA VAL A 108 -18.48 -6.44 6.59
C VAL A 108 -18.61 -7.57 7.61
N ALA A 109 -17.55 -8.36 7.80
CA ALA A 109 -17.51 -9.46 8.76
C ALA A 109 -17.65 -8.98 10.21
N ALA A 110 -17.07 -7.83 10.53
CA ALA A 110 -17.25 -7.18 11.83
C ALA A 110 -18.69 -6.69 12.07
N ASN A 111 -19.44 -6.44 11.00
CA ASN A 111 -20.83 -5.98 11.04
C ASN A 111 -21.84 -7.12 10.91
N PHE A 112 -21.41 -8.37 10.65
CA PHE A 112 -22.32 -9.49 10.77
C PHE A 112 -22.69 -9.66 12.25
N PRO A 113 -23.98 -9.90 12.55
CA PRO A 113 -24.37 -10.29 13.90
C PRO A 113 -23.49 -11.46 14.33
N GLY A 114 -22.94 -11.39 15.55
CA GLY A 114 -22.05 -12.42 16.08
C GLY A 114 -22.65 -13.79 15.82
N ALA A 115 -21.83 -14.71 15.29
CA ALA A 115 -22.24 -16.00 14.72
C ALA A 115 -23.55 -16.50 15.35
N LEU A 116 -24.64 -16.42 14.56
CA LEU A 116 -25.96 -16.90 14.96
C LEU A 116 -25.75 -18.25 15.62
N GLU A 117 -26.16 -18.37 16.88
CA GLU A 117 -25.86 -19.49 17.76
C GLU A 117 -25.73 -20.80 17.01
N ARG A 118 -24.59 -21.49 17.15
CA ARG A 118 -24.46 -22.88 16.70
C ARG A 118 -25.42 -23.71 17.55
N ARG A 119 -26.66 -23.85 17.12
CA ARG A 119 -27.57 -24.85 17.66
C ARG A 119 -27.00 -26.21 17.31
N VAL A 120 -26.39 -26.85 18.31
CA VAL A 120 -26.00 -28.25 18.24
C VAL A 120 -27.30 -29.05 18.32
N TYR A 121 -27.77 -29.55 17.19
CA TYR A 121 -28.83 -30.56 17.15
C TYR A 121 -28.14 -31.93 17.17
N GLY A 122 -28.15 -32.57 18.33
CA GLY A 122 -27.56 -33.89 18.54
C GLY A 122 -27.16 -34.06 20.00
N HIS A 123 -27.54 -35.19 20.58
CA HIS A 123 -27.11 -35.65 21.90
C HIS A 123 -25.82 -36.47 21.78
#